data_AF-A0A4Y2MFB4-F1
#
_entry.id   AF-A0A4Y2MFB4-F1
#
_cell.length_a   1.000
_cell.length_b   1.000
_cell.length_c   1.000
_cell.angle_alpha   90.00
_cell.angle_beta   90.00
_cell.angle_gamma   90.00
#
_symmetry.space_group_name_H-M   'P 1'
#
loop_
_entity.id
_entity.type
_entity.pdbx_description
1 polymer ?
#
loop_
_entity_poly.entity_id
_entity_poly.type
_entity_poly.pdbx_seq_one_letter_code
_entity_poly.pdbx_strand_id
1 'polypeptide(L)'
;MALLSNPSLNIGWVKAHIGVHGNETEDSLAKQATIKGEIHYLSARKSHLKNLLHRVSINEWQQEWATGDTGRTIYNIIEKVTTNPVSWTRESILFVKGHGPFPSYLRRFNLHHNDHRACGEVGTPFHYTTTCYPTASYHFTKTSENLTTIW
;
A
#
# COMPACT_ATOMS: atom_id res chain seq x y z
N MET A 1 -31.61 1.80 12.55
CA MET A 1 -31.14 1.99 13.94
C MET A 1 -29.61 1.82 14.02
N ALA A 2 -28.80 2.71 13.42
CA ALA A 2 -27.34 2.52 13.32
C ALA A 2 -26.49 3.71 13.84
N LEU A 3 -27.13 4.86 14.10
CA LEU A 3 -26.44 6.09 14.52
C LEU A 3 -26.12 6.10 16.03
N LEU A 4 -27.02 5.56 16.86
CA LEU A 4 -26.87 5.53 18.32
C LEU A 4 -25.83 4.50 18.82
N SER A 5 -25.42 3.57 17.97
CA SER A 5 -24.44 2.52 18.30
C SER A 5 -22.99 2.91 18.02
N ASN A 6 -22.73 4.15 17.57
CA ASN A 6 -21.37 4.62 17.29
C ASN A 6 -20.76 5.27 18.54
N PRO A 7 -19.75 4.64 19.19
CA PRO A 7 -19.17 5.12 20.45
C PRO A 7 -18.38 6.44 20.31
N SER A 8 -18.14 6.92 19.08
CA SER A 8 -17.46 8.20 18.82
C SER A 8 -18.40 9.39 18.57
N LEU A 9 -19.72 9.17 18.58
CA LEU A 9 -20.70 10.22 18.35
C LEU A 9 -21.06 10.94 19.66
N ASN A 10 -20.66 12.20 19.79
CA ASN A 10 -21.11 13.07 20.87
C ASN A 10 -22.30 13.90 20.41
N ILE A 11 -23.40 13.84 21.16
CA ILE A 11 -24.62 14.61 20.93
C ILE A 11 -24.70 15.69 22.01
N GLY A 12 -24.93 16.94 21.60
CA GLY A 12 -25.08 18.07 22.51
C GLY A 12 -26.20 18.99 22.08
N TRP A 13 -26.78 19.71 23.04
CA TRP A 13 -27.83 20.68 22.79
C TRP A 13 -27.23 22.08 22.59
N VAL A 14 -27.70 22.79 21.57
CA VAL A 14 -27.34 24.19 21.33
C VAL A 14 -28.63 25.00 21.43
N LYS A 15 -28.55 26.16 22.10
CA LYS A 15 -29.69 27.06 22.21
C LYS A 15 -30.02 27.66 20.84
N ALA A 16 -31.30 27.70 20.48
CA ALA A 16 -31.74 28.28 19.22
C ALA A 16 -31.49 29.80 19.18
N HIS A 17 -31.28 30.33 17.97
CA HIS A 17 -31.21 31.78 17.67
C HIS A 17 -30.10 32.55 18.40
N ILE A 18 -28.92 31.94 18.54
CA ILE A 18 -27.75 32.57 19.16
C ILE A 18 -26.63 32.93 18.16
N GLY A 19 -26.86 32.89 16.85
CA GLY A 19 -25.85 33.22 15.83
C GLY A 19 -24.96 32.06 15.40
N VAL A 20 -25.26 30.80 15.78
CA VAL A 20 -24.45 29.64 15.35
C VAL A 20 -24.78 29.36 13.89
N HIS A 21 -23.90 29.81 12.99
CA HIS A 21 -24.11 29.79 11.54
C HIS A 21 -24.62 28.45 10.99
N GLY A 22 -24.03 27.32 11.41
CA GLY A 22 -24.47 25.99 10.95
C GLY A 22 -25.90 25.65 11.35
N ASN A 23 -26.25 25.91 12.62
CA ASN A 23 -27.58 25.65 13.16
C ASN A 23 -28.64 26.59 12.55
N GLU A 24 -28.29 27.86 12.32
CA GLU A 24 -29.18 28.82 11.66
C GLU A 24 -29.40 28.50 10.18
N THR A 25 -28.35 28.05 9.49
CA THR A 25 -28.46 27.57 8.11
C THR A 25 -29.37 26.35 8.03
N GLU A 26 -29.22 25.40 8.96
CA GLU A 26 -30.06 24.19 9.03
C GLU A 26 -31.53 24.52 9.36
N ASP A 27 -31.79 25.43 10.32
CA ASP A 27 -33.14 25.91 10.63
C ASP A 27 -33.81 26.61 9.43
N SER A 28 -33.06 27.45 8.70
CA SER A 28 -33.54 28.11 7.49
C SER A 28 -33.88 27.10 6.38
N LEU A 29 -33.02 26.09 6.17
CA LEU A 29 -33.25 25.03 5.18
C LEU A 29 -34.46 24.16 5.55
N ALA A 30 -34.62 23.79 6.83
CA ALA A 30 -35.77 23.01 7.29
C ALA A 30 -37.10 23.75 7.09
N LYS A 31 -37.11 25.07 7.32
CA LYS A 31 -38.27 25.94 7.04
C LYS A 31 -38.58 26.04 5.54
N GLN A 32 -37.55 26.17 4.71
CA GLN A 32 -37.75 26.19 3.25
C GLN A 32 -38.30 24.86 2.73
N ALA A 33 -37.83 23.73 3.27
CA ALA A 33 -38.29 22.40 2.89
C ALA A 33 -39.76 22.16 3.24
N THR A 34 -40.25 22.69 4.38
CA THR A 34 -41.68 22.58 4.76
C THR A 34 -42.60 23.41 3.88
N ILE A 35 -42.10 24.52 3.31
CA ILE A 35 -42.89 25.42 2.45
C ILE A 35 -42.90 24.94 1.00
N LYS A 36 -41.73 24.59 0.46
CA LYS A 36 -41.56 24.29 -0.97
C LYS A 36 -41.54 22.80 -1.30
N GLY A 37 -41.25 21.94 -0.32
CA GLY A 37 -41.03 20.51 -0.56
C GLY A 37 -39.77 20.19 -1.39
N GLU A 38 -38.86 21.15 -1.56
CA GLU A 38 -37.66 20.98 -2.38
C GLU A 38 -36.62 20.10 -1.67
N ILE A 39 -36.15 19.05 -2.36
CA ILE A 39 -35.05 18.21 -1.90
C ILE A 39 -33.73 18.90 -2.24
N HIS A 40 -33.01 19.34 -1.22
CA HIS A 40 -31.66 19.86 -1.37
C HIS A 40 -30.63 18.73 -1.33
N TYR A 41 -30.00 18.46 -2.47
CA TYR A 41 -28.88 17.52 -2.57
C TYR A 41 -27.61 18.20 -2.04
N LEU A 42 -27.15 17.76 -0.86
CA LEU A 42 -25.85 18.17 -0.36
C LEU A 42 -24.75 17.51 -1.19
N SER A 43 -23.79 18.31 -1.66
CA SER A 43 -22.58 17.77 -2.26
C SER A 43 -21.84 16.91 -1.25
N ALA A 44 -21.32 15.77 -1.70
CA ALA A 44 -20.60 14.85 -0.83
C ALA A 44 -19.45 15.58 -0.12
N ARG A 45 -19.33 15.35 1.19
CA ARG A 45 -18.22 15.93 1.97
C ARG A 45 -16.89 15.56 1.32
N LYS A 46 -15.99 16.54 1.16
CA LYS A 46 -14.67 16.33 0.55
C LYS A 46 -13.89 15.18 1.20
N SER A 47 -14.00 15.00 2.52
CA SER A 47 -13.39 13.87 3.24
C SER A 47 -13.97 12.52 2.81
N HIS A 48 -15.28 12.43 2.57
CA HIS A 48 -15.92 11.22 2.08
C HIS A 48 -15.40 10.86 0.69
N LEU A 49 -15.32 11.84 -0.22
CA LEU A 49 -14.77 11.63 -1.57
C LEU A 49 -13.30 11.20 -1.53
N LYS A 50 -12.48 11.85 -0.69
CA LYS A 50 -11.08 11.46 -0.49
C LYS A 50 -10.94 10.03 0.02
N ASN A 51 -11.73 9.65 1.02
CA ASN A 51 -11.69 8.30 1.58
C ASN A 51 -12.16 7.25 0.55
N LEU A 52 -13.18 7.57 -0.23
CA LEU A 52 -13.67 6.72 -1.30
C LEU A 52 -12.58 6.50 -2.36
N LEU A 53 -11.97 7.58 -2.85
CA LEU A 53 -10.88 7.53 -3.82
C LEU A 53 -9.70 6.71 -3.28
N HIS A 54 -9.25 6.99 -2.06
CA HIS A 54 -8.16 6.23 -1.44
C HIS A 54 -8.47 4.73 -1.39
N ARG A 55 -9.68 4.35 -0.98
CA ARG A 55 -10.09 2.94 -0.92
C ARG A 55 -10.09 2.27 -2.29
N VAL A 56 -10.62 2.96 -3.31
CA VAL A 56 -10.63 2.44 -4.68
C VAL A 56 -9.20 2.28 -5.20
N SER A 57 -8.36 3.30 -5.05
CA SER A 57 -6.97 3.27 -5.51
C SER A 57 -6.15 2.17 -4.83
N ILE A 58 -6.30 1.96 -3.52
CA ILE A 58 -5.60 0.87 -2.82
C ILE A 58 -6.07 -0.51 -3.31
N ASN A 59 -7.37 -0.68 -3.55
CA ASN A 59 -7.90 -1.95 -4.04
C ASN A 59 -7.41 -2.25 -5.46
N GLU A 60 -7.44 -1.27 -6.37
CA GLU A 60 -6.91 -1.42 -7.73
C GLU A 60 -5.41 -1.73 -7.70
N TRP A 61 -4.65 -0.98 -6.90
CA TRP A 61 -3.22 -1.23 -6.75
C TRP A 61 -2.93 -2.63 -6.19
N GLN A 62 -3.72 -3.11 -5.22
CA GLN A 62 -3.57 -4.46 -4.69
C GLN A 62 -3.85 -5.54 -5.75
N GLN A 63 -4.83 -5.31 -6.64
CA GLN A 63 -5.16 -6.25 -7.70
C GLN A 63 -4.03 -6.34 -8.74
N GLU A 64 -3.52 -5.18 -9.18
CA GLU A 64 -2.34 -5.13 -10.05
C GLU A 64 -1.12 -5.76 -9.37
N TRP A 65 -0.95 -5.50 -8.06
CA TRP A 65 0.14 -6.08 -7.30
C TRP A 65 0.03 -7.60 -7.16
N ALA A 66 -1.17 -8.15 -7.01
CA ALA A 66 -1.37 -9.59 -6.92
C ALA A 66 -1.21 -10.31 -8.27
N THR A 67 -1.66 -9.68 -9.36
CA THR A 67 -1.73 -10.32 -10.69
C THR A 67 -0.55 -10.00 -11.61
N GLY A 68 0.20 -8.93 -11.33
CA GLY A 68 1.35 -8.51 -12.13
C GLY A 68 2.49 -9.53 -12.11
N ASP A 69 3.31 -9.50 -13.14
CA ASP A 69 4.52 -10.34 -13.28
C ASP A 69 5.79 -9.66 -12.74
N THR A 70 5.76 -8.34 -12.61
CA THR A 70 6.90 -7.53 -12.22
C THR A 70 6.99 -7.48 -10.70
N GLY A 71 8.24 -7.50 -10.19
CA GLY A 71 8.50 -7.34 -8.76
C GLY A 71 8.04 -8.50 -7.89
N ARG A 72 7.83 -9.72 -8.43
CA ARG A 72 7.36 -10.90 -7.67
C ARG A 72 8.19 -11.21 -6.43
N THR A 73 9.50 -11.00 -6.49
CA THR A 73 10.38 -11.15 -5.34
C THR A 73 10.00 -10.21 -4.18
N ILE A 74 9.58 -8.99 -4.48
CA ILE A 74 9.07 -8.05 -3.46
C ILE A 74 7.67 -8.46 -3.02
N TYR A 75 6.82 -8.93 -3.95
CA TYR A 75 5.47 -9.41 -3.62
C TYR A 75 5.49 -10.54 -2.59
N ASN A 76 6.42 -11.49 -2.73
CA ASN A 76 6.58 -12.59 -1.79
C ASN A 76 6.97 -12.11 -0.37
N ILE A 77 7.58 -10.93 -0.24
CA ILE A 77 7.96 -10.34 1.06
C ILE A 77 6.85 -9.41 1.58
N ILE A 78 6.26 -8.61 0.69
CA ILE A 78 5.22 -7.61 0.97
C ILE A 78 4.04 -7.89 0.03
N GLU A 79 3.20 -8.82 0.44
CA GLU A 79 2.05 -9.26 -0.36
C GLU A 79 0.96 -8.18 -0.43
N LYS A 80 0.79 -7.43 0.67
CA LYS A 80 -0.22 -6.38 0.81
C LYS A 80 0.37 -5.01 0.56
N VAL A 81 -0.22 -4.28 -0.39
CA VAL A 81 0.15 -2.89 -0.64
C VAL A 81 -0.22 -2.03 0.56
N THR A 82 0.63 -1.04 0.84
CA THR A 82 0.43 -0.12 1.96
C THR A 82 0.99 1.24 1.58
N THR A 83 0.36 2.30 2.07
CA THR A 83 0.84 3.68 1.95
C THR A 83 1.85 4.04 3.05
N ASN A 84 1.98 3.19 4.07
CA ASN A 84 2.99 3.37 5.09
C ASN A 84 4.36 2.94 4.53
N PRO A 85 5.38 3.81 4.57
CA PRO A 85 6.69 3.46 4.09
C PRO A 85 7.27 2.35 4.96
N VAL A 86 7.85 1.32 4.32
CA VAL A 86 8.60 0.29 5.03
C VAL A 86 10.01 0.81 5.28
N SER A 87 10.51 0.66 6.51
CA SER A 87 11.84 1.13 6.92
C SER A 87 12.96 0.23 6.42
N TRP A 88 13.07 0.06 5.10
CA TRP A 88 14.17 -0.68 4.48
C TRP A 88 15.36 0.23 4.22
N THR A 89 16.58 -0.29 4.47
CA THR A 89 17.80 0.39 4.05
C THR A 89 17.94 0.36 2.54
N ARG A 90 18.77 1.27 2.01
CA ARG A 90 19.07 1.32 0.58
C ARG A 90 19.64 -0.01 0.08
N GLU A 91 20.50 -0.63 0.87
CA GLU A 91 21.17 -1.90 0.57
C GLU A 91 20.15 -3.03 0.43
N SER A 92 19.19 -3.12 1.36
CA SER A 92 18.11 -4.12 1.30
C SER A 92 17.21 -3.92 0.08
N ILE A 93 16.89 -2.67 -0.26
CA ILE A 93 16.09 -2.35 -1.45
C ILE A 93 16.83 -2.79 -2.73
N LEU A 94 18.13 -2.49 -2.83
CA LEU A 94 18.94 -2.88 -3.98
C LEU A 94 19.05 -4.41 -4.07
N PHE A 95 19.33 -5.07 -2.94
CA PHE A 95 19.44 -6.51 -2.85
C PHE A 95 18.17 -7.23 -3.32
N VAL A 96 17.00 -6.88 -2.76
CA VAL A 96 15.73 -7.55 -3.07
C VAL A 96 15.30 -7.30 -4.52
N LYS A 97 15.57 -6.10 -5.05
CA LYS A 97 15.30 -5.79 -6.47
C LYS A 97 16.31 -6.43 -7.43
N GLY A 98 17.37 -7.04 -6.91
CA GLY A 98 18.47 -7.54 -7.71
C GLY A 98 19.33 -6.46 -8.36
N HIS A 99 19.26 -5.21 -7.90
CA HIS A 99 20.15 -4.15 -8.39
C HIS A 99 21.55 -4.30 -7.78
N GLY A 100 22.58 -4.00 -8.59
CA GLY A 100 23.96 -3.91 -8.13
C GLY A 100 24.91 -4.73 -8.98
N PRO A 101 26.08 -5.13 -8.46
CA PRO A 101 27.11 -5.82 -9.22
C PRO A 101 26.81 -7.32 -9.42
N PHE A 102 25.54 -7.67 -9.64
CA PHE A 102 25.07 -9.03 -9.94
C PHE A 102 25.06 -9.24 -11.46
N PRO A 103 25.53 -10.36 -12.05
CA PRO A 103 25.60 -10.50 -13.49
C PRO A 103 24.22 -10.61 -14.10
N SER A 104 23.23 -11.16 -13.38
CA SER A 104 21.84 -11.16 -13.84
C SER A 104 21.35 -9.73 -14.09
N TYR A 105 21.71 -8.81 -13.20
CA TYR A 105 21.45 -7.38 -13.35
C TYR A 105 22.26 -6.77 -14.48
N LEU A 106 23.58 -6.93 -14.47
CA LEU A 106 24.47 -6.33 -15.47
C LEU A 106 24.12 -6.82 -16.89
N ARG A 107 23.77 -8.09 -17.04
CA ARG A 107 23.31 -8.69 -18.30
C ARG A 107 21.99 -8.07 -18.76
N ARG A 108 21.00 -7.93 -17.86
CA ARG A 108 19.71 -7.29 -18.16
C ARG A 108 19.86 -5.87 -18.70
N PHE A 109 20.87 -5.13 -18.23
CA PHE A 109 21.17 -3.77 -18.67
C PHE A 109 22.24 -3.68 -19.77
N ASN A 110 22.61 -4.82 -20.38
CA ASN A 110 23.65 -4.90 -21.41
C ASN A 110 25.02 -4.33 -20.99
N LEU A 111 25.30 -4.30 -19.69
CA LEU A 111 26.59 -3.91 -19.12
C LEU A 111 27.57 -5.09 -19.03
N HIS A 112 27.07 -6.32 -19.19
CA HIS A 112 27.87 -7.53 -19.23
C HIS A 112 27.26 -8.58 -20.19
N HIS A 113 28.10 -9.45 -20.75
CA HIS A 113 27.70 -10.41 -21.77
C HIS A 113 27.12 -11.72 -21.22
N ASN A 114 27.43 -12.05 -19.96
CA ASN A 114 26.99 -13.29 -19.30
C ASN A 114 26.32 -12.98 -17.95
N ASP A 115 25.24 -13.68 -17.65
CA ASP A 115 24.53 -13.67 -16.36
C ASP A 115 25.03 -14.76 -15.37
N HIS A 116 25.89 -15.67 -15.82
CA HIS A 116 26.46 -16.75 -15.01
C HIS A 116 27.74 -16.33 -14.27
N ARG A 117 28.02 -17.03 -13.18
CA ARG A 117 29.22 -16.87 -12.34
C ARG A 117 30.20 -18.02 -12.50
N ALA A 118 31.32 -17.94 -11.78
CA ALA A 118 32.32 -19.01 -11.70
C ALA A 118 31.76 -20.34 -11.17
N CYS A 119 30.69 -20.30 -10.36
CA CYS A 119 29.97 -21.48 -9.89
C CYS A 119 29.06 -22.12 -10.95
N GLY A 120 28.94 -21.54 -12.15
CA GLY A 120 28.15 -22.10 -13.25
C GLY A 120 26.66 -21.76 -13.23
N GLU A 121 26.16 -21.07 -12.19
CA GLU A 121 24.75 -20.67 -12.05
C GLU A 121 24.55 -19.17 -12.30
N VAL A 122 23.29 -18.77 -12.53
CA VAL A 122 22.90 -17.36 -12.70
C VAL A 122 23.19 -16.57 -11.43
N GLY A 123 23.96 -15.49 -11.54
CA GLY A 123 24.47 -14.74 -10.39
C GLY A 123 23.46 -13.78 -9.75
N THR A 124 22.28 -14.24 -9.36
CA THR A 124 21.30 -13.43 -8.62
C THR A 124 21.75 -13.16 -7.18
N PRO A 125 21.32 -12.06 -6.53
CA PRO A 125 21.61 -11.83 -5.11
C PRO A 125 21.18 -13.00 -4.22
N PHE A 126 20.01 -13.57 -4.50
CA PHE A 126 19.47 -14.71 -3.78
C PHE A 126 20.36 -15.95 -3.90
N HIS A 127 20.85 -16.27 -5.10
CA HIS A 127 21.80 -17.37 -5.28
C HIS A 127 23.06 -17.19 -4.42
N TYR A 128 23.60 -15.97 -4.42
CA TYR A 128 24.78 -15.61 -3.63
C TYR A 128 24.60 -15.83 -2.12
N THR A 129 23.40 -15.63 -1.60
CA THR A 129 23.15 -15.70 -0.17
C THR A 129 22.54 -17.04 0.28
N THR A 130 22.33 -18.00 -0.62
CA THR A 130 21.61 -19.25 -0.28
C THR A 130 22.21 -20.53 -0.82
N THR A 131 22.78 -20.51 -2.04
CA THR A 131 23.12 -21.74 -2.78
C THR A 131 24.50 -21.70 -3.44
N CYS A 132 25.07 -20.51 -3.62
CA CYS A 132 26.38 -20.34 -4.25
C CYS A 132 27.51 -20.92 -3.39
N TYR A 133 28.14 -22.00 -3.85
CA TYR A 133 29.22 -22.68 -3.12
C TYR A 133 30.38 -21.76 -2.71
N PRO A 134 30.92 -20.87 -3.57
CA PRO A 134 31.96 -19.92 -3.19
C PRO A 134 31.61 -18.97 -2.04
N THR A 135 30.33 -18.70 -1.79
CA THR A 135 29.87 -17.80 -0.72
C THR A 135 29.17 -18.53 0.41
N ALA A 136 29.34 -19.85 0.53
CA ALA A 136 28.68 -20.69 1.53
C ALA A 136 28.84 -20.20 2.97
N SER A 137 30.00 -19.64 3.34
CA SER A 137 30.24 -19.08 4.67
C SER A 137 29.44 -17.81 4.98
N TYR A 138 28.87 -17.16 3.96
CA TYR A 138 28.08 -15.93 4.06
C TYR A 138 26.59 -16.16 3.74
N HIS A 139 26.18 -17.43 3.58
CA HIS A 139 24.78 -17.72 3.34
C HIS A 139 23.93 -17.30 4.53
N PHE A 140 22.72 -16.84 4.24
CA PHE A 140 21.72 -16.67 5.27
C PHE A 140 21.46 -18.03 5.92
N THR A 141 21.33 -18.03 7.25
CA THR A 141 20.84 -19.21 7.95
C THR A 141 19.50 -19.59 7.34
N LYS A 142 19.39 -20.84 6.84
CA LYS A 142 18.18 -21.34 6.18
C LYS A 142 16.96 -20.97 7.04
N THR A 143 16.09 -20.13 6.48
CA THR A 143 14.90 -19.68 7.21
C THR A 143 13.98 -20.86 7.46
N SER A 144 13.13 -20.75 8.49
CA SER A 144 12.05 -21.68 8.78
C SER A 144 11.27 -22.06 7.51
N GLU A 145 10.79 -23.31 7.44
CA GLU A 145 10.10 -23.88 6.26
C GLU A 145 8.98 -22.97 5.73
N ASN A 146 8.33 -22.18 6.59
CA ASN A 146 7.26 -21.25 6.22
C ASN A 146 7.69 -20.09 5.29
N LEU A 147 8.99 -19.82 5.14
CA LEU A 147 9.51 -18.76 4.27
C LEU A 147 10.11 -19.33 2.97
N THR A 148 10.15 -20.65 2.80
CA THR A 148 10.73 -21.29 1.60
C THR A 148 10.05 -20.88 0.30
N THR A 149 8.78 -20.51 0.32
CA THR A 149 8.03 -19.99 -0.84
C THR A 149 8.45 -18.57 -1.26
N ILE A 150 9.20 -17.85 -0.42
CA ILE A 150 9.76 -16.53 -0.74
C ILE A 150 11.10 -16.66 -1.47
N TRP A 151 11.80 -17.79 -1.27
CA TRP A 151 13.13 -18.13 -1.82
C TRP A 151 13.03 -18.94 -3.10
#